data_AF-Q9LBI3-F1
#
_entry.id   AF-Q9LBI3-F1
#
_cell.length_a   1.000
_cell.length_b   1.000
_cell.length_c   1.000
_cell.angle_alpha   90.00
_cell.angle_beta   90.00
_cell.angle_gamma   90.00
#
_symmetry.space_group_name_H-M   'P 1'
#
loop_
_entity.id
_entity.type
_entity.pdbx_description
1 polymer ?
#
loop_
_entity_poly.entity_id
_entity_poly.type
_entity_poly.pdbx_seq_one_letter_code
_entity_poly.pdbx_strand_id
1 'polypeptide(L)'
;KPFAEACYNFWLGGDFIKNDEPQGNQVWGPIKEVVPLVKDSMVRAQDDTGMAKLFSFNITADDHYEMLHRGEYILETFAEFSENIAFLVDGYVGSPGMVTTARRNFPDQFLH
;
A
#
# COMPACT_ATOMS: atom_id res chain seq x y z
N LYS A 1 -10.62 5.84 8.58
CA LYS A 1 -11.18 4.80 9.48
C LYS A 1 -12.03 3.77 8.72
N PRO A 2 -13.13 4.13 8.02
CA PRO A 2 -13.98 3.11 7.35
C PRO A 2 -13.24 2.22 6.35
N PHE A 3 -12.27 2.80 5.61
CA PHE A 3 -11.41 2.04 4.69
C PHE A 3 -10.63 0.93 5.40
N ALA A 4 -9.99 1.25 6.53
CA ALA A 4 -9.20 0.29 7.30
C ALA A 4 -10.08 -0.79 7.95
N GLU A 5 -11.29 -0.43 8.39
CA GLU A 5 -12.27 -1.40 8.92
C GLU A 5 -12.69 -2.41 7.84
N ALA A 6 -12.96 -1.94 6.62
CA ALA A 6 -13.23 -2.81 5.49
C ALA A 6 -12.06 -3.75 5.20
N CYS A 7 -10.82 -3.27 5.33
CA CYS A 7 -9.63 -4.09 5.15
C CYS A 7 -9.55 -5.22 6.19
N TYR A 8 -9.69 -4.87 7.48
CA TYR A 8 -9.72 -5.84 8.57
C TYR A 8 -10.79 -6.92 8.34
N ASN A 9 -12.03 -6.50 8.04
CA ASN A 9 -13.14 -7.42 7.82
C ASN A 9 -12.88 -8.39 6.66
N PHE A 10 -12.28 -7.92 5.56
CA PHE A 10 -11.90 -8.78 4.46
C PHE A 10 -10.80 -9.76 4.87
N TRP A 11 -9.77 -9.30 5.57
CA TRP A 11 -8.63 -10.13 5.97
C TRP A 11 -8.96 -11.24 6.98
N LEU A 12 -10.11 -11.18 7.67
CA LEU A 12 -10.58 -12.31 8.48
C LEU A 12 -10.80 -13.60 7.66
N GLY A 13 -11.03 -13.48 6.35
CA GLY A 13 -11.19 -14.63 5.45
C GLY A 13 -10.36 -14.58 4.16
N GLY A 14 -9.78 -13.43 3.82
CA GLY A 14 -8.95 -13.23 2.64
C GLY A 14 -7.48 -12.94 2.95
N ASP A 15 -6.67 -12.93 1.90
CA ASP A 15 -5.21 -12.78 2.03
C ASP A 15 -4.72 -11.40 1.56
N PHE A 16 -5.25 -10.91 0.45
CA PHE A 16 -4.68 -9.77 -0.29
C PHE A 16 -5.71 -8.68 -0.58
N ILE A 17 -5.35 -7.44 -0.29
CA ILE A 17 -6.12 -6.25 -0.63
C ILE A 17 -5.25 -5.33 -1.48
N LYS A 18 -5.85 -4.61 -2.42
CA LYS A 18 -5.21 -3.52 -3.15
C LYS A 18 -5.98 -2.23 -2.95
N ASN A 19 -5.30 -1.09 -3.03
CA ASN A 19 -5.99 0.14 -3.38
C ASN A 19 -6.74 -0.04 -4.71
N ASP A 20 -7.93 0.54 -4.80
CA ASP A 20 -8.49 0.84 -6.11
C ASP A 20 -7.63 1.92 -6.79
N GLU A 21 -7.59 1.92 -8.12
CA GLU A 21 -6.65 2.71 -8.91
C GLU A 21 -6.56 4.19 -8.51
N PRO A 22 -7.67 4.92 -8.27
CA PRO A 22 -7.58 6.33 -7.96
C PRO A 22 -7.26 6.63 -6.50
N GLN A 23 -7.20 5.65 -5.60
CA GLN A 23 -7.00 5.89 -4.17
C GLN A 23 -5.55 6.26 -3.88
N GLY A 24 -5.31 7.39 -3.20
CA GLY A 24 -3.97 7.85 -2.87
C GLY A 24 -3.97 8.87 -1.73
N ASN A 25 -3.94 10.16 -2.08
CA ASN A 25 -3.83 11.26 -1.11
C ASN A 25 -4.95 12.29 -1.25
N GLN A 26 -6.20 11.83 -1.39
CA GLN A 26 -7.36 12.72 -1.46
C GLN A 26 -7.56 13.46 -0.12
N VAL A 27 -8.09 14.68 -0.16
CA VAL A 27 -8.30 15.53 1.04
C VAL A 27 -9.19 14.89 2.11
N TRP A 28 -10.04 13.93 1.73
CA TRP A 28 -10.92 13.18 2.63
C TRP A 28 -10.38 11.79 3.01
N GLY A 29 -9.24 11.38 2.44
CA GLY A 29 -8.52 10.17 2.80
C GLY A 29 -7.02 10.38 2.65
N PRO A 30 -6.39 11.24 3.48
CA PRO A 30 -4.97 11.55 3.35
C PRO A 30 -4.11 10.32 3.60
N ILE A 31 -3.07 10.11 2.79
CA ILE A 31 -2.23 8.92 2.87
C ILE A 31 -1.58 8.76 4.26
N LYS A 32 -1.18 9.88 4.87
CA LYS A 32 -0.57 9.93 6.21
C LYS A 32 -1.53 9.55 7.34
N GLU A 33 -2.83 9.57 7.09
CA GLU A 33 -3.85 9.11 8.04
C GLU A 33 -4.32 7.69 7.73
N VAL A 34 -4.43 7.33 6.45
CA VAL A 34 -4.95 6.03 6.01
C VAL A 34 -3.94 4.91 6.24
N VAL A 35 -2.67 5.10 5.88
CA VAL A 35 -1.64 4.05 5.95
C VAL A 35 -1.46 3.49 7.37
N PRO A 36 -1.32 4.31 8.44
CA PRO A 36 -1.23 3.78 9.81
C PRO A 36 -2.47 2.99 10.25
N LEU A 37 -3.66 3.41 9.80
CA LEU A 37 -4.90 2.69 10.11
C LEU A 37 -4.98 1.34 9.37
N VAL A 38 -4.49 1.27 8.14
CA VAL A 38 -4.40 -0.01 7.40
C VAL A 38 -3.39 -0.94 8.07
N LYS A 39 -2.25 -0.43 8.55
CA LYS A 39 -1.30 -1.22 9.36
C LYS A 39 -1.98 -1.80 10.60
N ASP A 40 -2.65 -0.96 11.40
CA ASP A 40 -3.37 -1.41 12.59
C ASP A 40 -4.36 -2.54 12.26
N SER A 41 -5.15 -2.38 11.18
CA SER A 41 -6.06 -3.42 10.71
C SER A 41 -5.36 -4.69 10.26
N MET A 42 -4.20 -4.59 9.60
CA MET A 42 -3.42 -5.75 9.18
C MET A 42 -2.92 -6.52 10.40
N VAL A 43 -2.31 -5.82 11.36
CA VAL A 43 -1.78 -6.43 12.60
C VAL A 43 -2.89 -7.15 13.35
N ARG A 44 -4.02 -6.49 13.60
CA ARG A 44 -5.17 -7.12 14.28
C ARG A 44 -5.68 -8.34 13.51
N ALA A 45 -5.80 -8.26 12.19
CA ALA A 45 -6.25 -9.41 11.40
C ALA A 45 -5.25 -10.58 11.44
N GLN A 46 -3.94 -10.31 11.45
CA GLN A 46 -2.93 -11.35 11.62
C GLN A 46 -2.99 -11.98 13.01
N ASP A 47 -3.16 -11.18 14.06
CA ASP A 47 -3.29 -11.66 15.44
C ASP A 47 -4.53 -12.55 15.60
N ASP A 48 -5.66 -12.14 15.04
CA ASP A 48 -6.93 -12.87 15.16
C ASP A 48 -6.98 -14.16 14.32
N THR A 49 -6.24 -14.21 13.21
CA THR A 49 -6.27 -15.34 12.27
C THR A 49 -5.05 -16.26 12.36
N GLY A 50 -3.92 -15.79 12.90
CA GLY A 50 -2.64 -16.47 12.85
C GLY A 50 -2.04 -16.58 11.44
N MET A 51 -2.59 -15.85 10.45
CA MET A 51 -2.23 -15.93 9.04
C MET A 51 -1.66 -14.59 8.56
N ALA A 52 -0.61 -14.62 7.74
CA ALA A 52 -0.06 -13.42 7.11
C ALA A 52 -1.09 -12.74 6.17
N LYS A 53 -1.05 -11.41 6.09
CA LYS A 53 -1.96 -10.59 5.29
C LYS A 53 -1.18 -9.59 4.45
N LEU A 54 -1.63 -9.36 3.22
CA LEU A 54 -0.92 -8.57 2.22
C LEU A 54 -1.72 -7.34 1.78
N PHE A 55 -1.03 -6.24 1.51
CA PHE A 55 -1.64 -5.03 0.95
C PHE A 55 -0.81 -4.46 -0.21
N SER A 56 -1.49 -4.07 -1.29
CA SER A 56 -0.88 -3.37 -2.42
C SER A 56 -1.28 -1.90 -2.45
N PHE A 57 -0.36 -1.04 -2.05
CA PHE A 57 -0.59 0.41 -2.01
C PHE A 57 -0.36 1.06 -3.37
N ASN A 58 -1.26 1.95 -3.76
CA ASN A 58 -1.04 2.80 -4.93
C ASN A 58 0.00 3.88 -4.63
N ILE A 59 1.11 3.88 -5.37
CA ILE A 59 2.14 4.92 -5.28
C ILE A 59 2.24 5.76 -6.56
N THR A 60 1.32 5.59 -7.52
CA THR A 60 1.28 6.34 -8.78
C THR A 60 1.27 7.85 -8.54
N ALA A 61 2.24 8.54 -9.16
CA ALA A 61 2.32 10.00 -9.20
C ALA A 61 3.19 10.45 -10.38
N ASP A 62 2.84 11.59 -10.98
CA ASP A 62 3.60 12.22 -12.07
C ASP A 62 5.05 12.52 -11.67
N ASP A 63 5.24 12.99 -10.44
CA ASP A 63 6.56 13.27 -9.90
C ASP A 63 7.22 12.00 -9.35
N HIS A 64 8.37 11.67 -9.91
CA HIS A 64 9.26 10.61 -9.43
C HIS A 64 9.48 10.68 -7.91
N TYR A 65 9.73 11.87 -7.37
CA TYR A 65 10.04 12.04 -5.95
C TYR A 65 8.80 11.85 -5.07
N GLU A 66 7.60 12.09 -5.59
CA GLU A 66 6.36 11.77 -4.87
C GLU A 66 6.16 10.25 -4.79
N MET A 67 6.46 9.51 -5.86
CA MET A 67 6.42 8.03 -5.80
C MET A 67 7.39 7.49 -4.76
N LEU A 68 8.61 8.03 -4.70
CA LEU A 68 9.61 7.65 -3.69
C LEU A 68 9.10 7.99 -2.29
N HIS A 69 8.60 9.21 -2.09
CA HIS A 69 8.09 9.65 -0.79
C HIS A 69 6.96 8.75 -0.29
N ARG A 70 6.00 8.38 -1.16
CA ARG A 70 4.91 7.45 -0.81
C ARG A 70 5.44 6.08 -0.43
N GLY A 71 6.31 5.50 -1.27
CA GLY A 71 6.86 4.17 -1.04
C GLY A 71 7.66 4.10 0.26
N GLU A 72 8.59 5.04 0.48
CA GLU A 72 9.39 5.14 1.70
C GLU A 72 8.51 5.32 2.94
N TYR A 73 7.53 6.22 2.89
CA TYR A 73 6.60 6.43 3.99
C TYR A 73 5.79 5.17 4.34
N ILE A 74 5.33 4.43 3.33
CA ILE A 74 4.60 3.17 3.54
C ILE A 74 5.51 2.14 4.21
N LEU A 75 6.73 1.91 3.72
CA LEU A 75 7.65 0.93 4.30
C LEU A 75 8.08 1.33 5.71
N GLU A 76 8.39 2.60 5.96
CA GLU A 76 8.70 3.11 7.29
C GLU A 76 7.51 2.92 8.25
N THR A 77 6.29 3.19 7.80
CA THR A 77 5.08 2.99 8.61
C THR A 77 4.88 1.51 8.93
N PHE A 78 4.99 0.61 7.95
CA PHE A 78 4.80 -0.83 8.15
C PHE A 78 5.93 -1.50 8.92
N ALA A 79 7.15 -0.95 8.87
CA ALA A 79 8.31 -1.39 9.63
C ALA A 79 8.55 -2.91 9.54
N GLU A 80 8.39 -3.65 10.63
CA GLU A 80 8.57 -5.11 10.66
C GLU A 80 7.59 -5.87 9.74
N PHE A 81 6.51 -5.24 9.30
CA PHE A 81 5.54 -5.81 8.35
C PHE A 81 5.78 -5.35 6.90
N SER A 82 6.92 -4.72 6.60
CA SER A 82 7.21 -4.19 5.26
C SER A 82 7.24 -5.27 4.18
N GLU A 83 7.58 -6.51 4.52
CA GLU A 83 7.59 -7.64 3.58
C GLU A 83 6.19 -8.04 3.07
N ASN A 84 5.14 -7.57 3.75
CA ASN A 84 3.75 -7.84 3.39
C ASN A 84 3.20 -6.82 2.37
N ILE A 85 4.03 -5.89 1.91
CA ILE A 85 3.64 -4.77 1.07
C ILE A 85 4.00 -5.00 -0.40
N ALA A 86 3.05 -4.68 -1.26
CA ALA A 86 3.24 -4.51 -2.69
C ALA A 86 3.01 -3.05 -3.09
N PHE A 87 3.64 -2.63 -4.18
CA PHE A 87 3.43 -1.31 -4.76
C PHE A 87 2.69 -1.43 -6.09
N LEU A 88 1.50 -0.84 -6.12
CA LEU A 88 0.69 -0.68 -7.32
C LEU A 88 1.13 0.58 -8.07
N VAL A 89 1.36 0.43 -9.37
CA VAL A 89 1.66 1.54 -10.30
C VAL A 89 0.84 1.42 -11.57
N ASP A 90 0.13 2.48 -11.92
CA ASP A 90 -0.73 2.54 -13.10
C ASP A 90 0.08 2.86 -14.36
N GLY A 91 0.92 1.90 -14.75
CA GLY A 91 1.93 2.09 -15.79
C GLY A 91 1.41 2.44 -17.18
N TYR A 92 0.13 2.15 -17.48
CA TYR A 92 -0.47 2.51 -18.76
C TYR A 92 -0.77 4.02 -18.83
N VAL A 93 -1.40 4.58 -17.79
CA VAL A 93 -1.71 6.03 -17.74
C VAL A 93 -0.50 6.86 -17.30
N GLY A 94 0.36 6.31 -16.44
CA GLY A 94 1.54 6.95 -15.88
C GLY A 94 2.83 6.81 -16.69
N SER A 95 2.82 6.00 -17.76
CA SER A 95 3.95 5.65 -18.62
C SER A 95 4.98 4.66 -18.01
N PRO A 96 5.84 4.04 -18.86
CA PRO A 96 6.90 3.14 -18.40
C PRO A 96 7.90 3.77 -17.42
N GLY A 97 7.99 5.10 -17.37
CA GLY A 97 8.86 5.82 -16.44
C GLY A 97 8.48 5.59 -14.98
N MET A 98 7.18 5.58 -14.65
CA MET A 98 6.68 5.32 -13.30
C MET A 98 6.91 3.87 -12.88
N VAL A 99 6.66 2.93 -13.79
CA VAL A 99 6.96 1.49 -13.58
C VAL A 99 8.44 1.30 -13.27
N THR A 100 9.31 1.95 -14.03
CA THR A 100 10.77 1.86 -13.83
C THR A 100 11.21 2.53 -12.52
N THR A 101 10.56 3.64 -12.12
CA THR A 101 10.77 4.28 -10.82
C THR A 101 10.54 3.30 -9.69
N ALA A 102 9.37 2.67 -9.63
CA ALA A 102 9.08 1.70 -8.58
C ALA A 102 10.02 0.48 -8.65
N ARG A 103 10.21 -0.09 -9.85
CA ARG A 103 11.05 -1.29 -10.04
C ARG A 103 12.49 -1.12 -9.56
N ARG A 104 13.09 0.06 -9.78
CA ARG A 104 14.50 0.29 -9.47
C ARG A 104 14.74 0.77 -8.05
N ASN A 105 13.80 1.49 -7.46
CA ASN A 105 13.98 2.05 -6.11
C ASN A 105 13.41 1.15 -5.01
N PHE A 106 12.45 0.27 -5.35
CA PHE A 106 11.89 -0.71 -4.42
C PHE A 106 11.99 -2.14 -4.99
N PRO A 107 13.20 -2.63 -5.30
CA PRO A 107 13.37 -3.90 -6.02
C PRO A 107 12.97 -5.13 -5.21
N ASP A 108 12.91 -5.01 -3.88
CA ASP A 108 12.53 -6.10 -2.95
C ASP A 108 11.03 -6.10 -2.64
N GLN A 109 10.27 -5.11 -3.13
CA GLN A 109 8.83 -5.04 -3.01
C GLN A 109 8.17 -5.58 -4.28
N PHE A 110 7.06 -6.31 -4.14
CA PHE A 110 6.31 -6.78 -5.31
C PHE A 110 5.76 -5.57 -6.09
N LEU A 111 6.10 -5.47 -7.37
CA LEU A 111 5.58 -4.45 -8.27
C LEU A 111 4.31 -4.94 -8.96
N HIS A 112 3.19 -4.38 -8.56
CA HIS A 112 1.84 -4.62 -9.08
C HIS A 112 1.52 -3.65 -10.22
#